data_AF-V5EK25-F1
#
_entry.id   AF-V5EK25-F1
#
_cell.length_a   1.000
_cell.length_b   1.000
_cell.length_c   1.000
_cell.angle_alpha   90.00
_cell.angle_beta   90.00
_cell.angle_gamma   90.00
#
_symmetry.space_group_name_H-M   'P 1'
#
loop_
_entity.id
_entity.type
_entity.pdbx_description
1 polymer ?
#
loop_
_entity_poly.entity_id
_entity_poly.type
_entity_poly.pdbx_seq_one_letter_code
_entity_poly.pdbx_strand_id
1 'polypeptide(L)'
;MDFTQNKDDPHGVQRLLGILRRQQDSSSSPSAPAPSSAAPSSSSFAASNPFSTSSSSTAPTTTTYSHPESDAAVRRRTYNSSSKYTPTTATDPFDPYSFNPFSTSSPPLPAPIPTPPKPAAPRDLSSLSFAESLPILSTLSSDRTLLKRLSALRTEQHDLERRLTKDYRQFAATADKQYPQPRARRDEDERRRKDILRRWDACVKRQQEELRRAGVPGIRVTSEKRECDKQRRIVGVLAEMMDEGE
;
A
#
# COMPACT_ATOMS: atom_id res chain seq x y z
N MET A 1 25.68 14.83 -15.80
CA MET A 1 25.24 15.05 -14.40
C MET A 1 24.10 14.09 -14.15
N ASP A 2 24.39 12.92 -13.60
CA ASP A 2 23.40 11.86 -13.35
C ASP A 2 22.60 12.15 -12.07
N PHE A 3 21.29 12.36 -12.19
CA PHE A 3 20.40 12.73 -11.08
C PHE A 3 19.74 11.54 -10.38
N THR A 4 20.04 10.30 -10.77
CA THR A 4 19.38 9.10 -10.25
C THR A 4 20.08 8.47 -9.05
N GLN A 5 21.28 8.94 -8.68
CA GLN A 5 22.08 8.34 -7.62
C GLN A 5 21.67 8.75 -6.18
N ASN A 6 20.78 9.74 -6.03
CA ASN A 6 20.38 10.29 -4.73
C ASN A 6 19.05 9.76 -4.17
N LYS A 7 18.41 8.77 -4.82
CA LYS A 7 17.05 8.35 -4.42
C LYS A 7 16.97 7.56 -3.11
N ASP A 8 18.09 7.00 -2.64
CA ASP A 8 18.12 6.15 -1.44
C ASP A 8 19.19 6.59 -0.42
N ASP A 9 19.56 7.88 -0.39
CA ASP A 9 20.44 8.40 0.66
C ASP A 9 19.61 8.75 1.92
N PRO A 10 19.65 7.94 3.01
CA PRO A 10 18.92 8.22 4.24
C PRO A 10 19.37 9.52 4.92
N HIS A 11 20.59 10.01 4.62
CA HIS A 11 21.11 11.27 5.14
C HIS A 11 20.56 12.48 4.37
N GLY A 12 20.17 12.30 3.10
CA GLY A 12 19.55 13.35 2.30
C GLY A 12 18.22 13.85 2.89
N VAL A 13 17.39 12.93 3.36
CA VAL A 13 16.10 13.25 4.00
C VAL A 13 16.30 13.99 5.33
N GLN A 14 17.26 13.56 6.15
CA GLN A 14 17.61 14.26 7.40
C GLN A 14 18.11 15.68 7.14
N ARG A 15 18.91 15.87 6.09
CA ARG A 15 19.40 17.20 5.69
C ARG A 15 18.25 18.11 5.25
N LEU A 16 17.29 17.58 4.49
CA LEU A 16 16.11 18.32 4.04
C LEU A 16 15.22 18.74 5.22
N LEU A 17 14.95 17.82 6.16
CA LEU A 17 14.19 18.10 7.37
C LEU A 17 14.89 19.14 8.26
N GLY A 18 16.22 19.08 8.34
CA GLY A 18 17.02 20.08 9.06
C GLY A 18 16.98 21.47 8.44
N ILE A 19 16.87 21.57 7.11
CA ILE A 19 16.70 22.86 6.39
C ILE A 19 15.30 23.43 6.64
N LEU A 20 14.26 22.59 6.49
CA LEU A 20 12.87 22.97 6.73
C LEU A 20 12.64 23.49 8.16
N ARG A 21 13.24 22.84 9.16
CA ARG A 21 13.13 23.27 10.56
C ARG A 21 13.73 24.65 10.80
N ARG A 22 14.93 24.92 10.24
CA ARG A 22 15.56 26.25 10.33
C ARG A 22 14.74 27.33 9.63
N GLN A 23 14.06 27.02 8.53
CA GLN A 23 13.19 27.96 7.84
C GLN A 23 11.93 28.30 8.65
N GLN A 24 11.34 27.31 9.34
CA GLN A 24 10.20 27.56 10.23
C GLN A 24 10.60 28.38 11.46
N ASP A 25 11.77 28.10 12.04
CA ASP A 25 12.26 28.84 13.22
C ASP A 25 12.61 30.30 12.86
N SER A 26 13.07 30.56 11.63
CA SER A 26 13.36 31.91 11.13
C SER A 26 12.10 32.74 10.85
N SER A 27 10.93 32.10 10.76
CA SER A 27 9.64 32.76 10.45
C SER A 27 8.90 33.22 11.71
N SER A 28 9.38 32.82 12.90
CA SER A 28 8.76 33.13 14.18
C SER A 28 9.59 34.20 14.88
N SER A 29 9.48 35.45 14.43
CA SER A 29 9.96 36.61 15.19
C SER A 29 8.88 37.03 16.19
N PRO A 30 9.01 36.74 17.50
CA PRO A 30 8.20 37.40 18.52
C PRO A 30 8.67 38.86 18.66
N SER A 31 7.76 39.80 18.42
CA SER A 31 7.92 41.21 18.79
C SER A 31 8.03 41.32 20.31
N ALA A 32 9.23 41.60 20.82
CA ALA A 32 9.44 41.98 22.21
C ALA A 32 9.48 43.52 22.35
N PRO A 33 8.81 44.11 23.35
CA PRO A 33 9.03 45.49 23.77
C PRO A 33 10.16 45.59 24.80
N ALA A 34 10.96 46.67 24.71
CA ALA A 34 12.02 47.07 25.64
C ALA A 34 11.48 48.03 26.74
N PRO A 35 12.31 48.64 27.62
CA PRO A 35 13.13 48.05 28.69
C PRO A 35 12.94 48.77 30.07
N SER A 36 13.42 48.20 31.18
CA SER A 36 13.90 48.97 32.35
C SER A 36 14.78 48.15 33.31
N SER A 37 16.03 48.61 33.44
CA SER A 37 16.92 48.70 34.63
C SER A 37 17.12 47.50 35.57
N ALA A 38 18.33 46.91 35.54
CA ALA A 38 19.38 47.06 36.58
C ALA A 38 20.50 45.99 36.42
N ALA A 39 21.76 46.41 36.55
CA ALA A 39 23.01 45.64 36.45
C ALA A 39 23.41 45.02 37.83
N PRO A 40 24.61 44.40 38.06
CA PRO A 40 25.75 44.14 37.14
C PRO A 40 26.49 42.76 37.28
N SER A 41 27.49 42.59 36.39
CA SER A 41 28.77 41.84 36.53
C SER A 41 28.83 40.33 36.27
N SER A 42 29.45 39.91 35.15
CA SER A 42 30.87 39.48 35.09
C SER A 42 31.22 38.58 33.88
N SER A 43 32.48 38.71 33.46
CA SER A 43 33.31 37.85 32.59
C SER A 43 33.16 37.95 31.06
N SER A 44 34.19 38.57 30.51
CA SER A 44 34.59 38.73 29.12
C SER A 44 35.38 37.53 28.61
N PHE A 45 35.01 36.98 27.45
CA PHE A 45 35.93 36.26 26.56
C PHE A 45 35.72 36.74 25.12
N ALA A 46 36.84 37.20 24.53
CA ALA A 46 36.92 37.68 23.17
C ALA A 46 36.87 36.51 22.17
N ALA A 47 36.07 36.66 21.11
CA ALA A 47 36.17 35.86 19.91
C ALA A 47 36.09 36.77 18.68
N SER A 48 37.12 36.68 17.87
CA SER A 48 37.45 37.45 16.68
C SER A 48 36.47 37.16 15.54
N ASN A 49 35.96 38.21 14.88
CA ASN A 49 35.16 38.11 13.66
C ASN A 49 36.07 38.00 12.41
N PRO A 50 35.97 36.94 11.58
CA PRO A 50 36.83 36.77 10.41
C PRO A 50 36.17 37.07 9.05
N PHE A 51 35.08 37.84 8.96
CA PHE A 51 34.44 38.13 7.66
C PHE A 51 34.22 39.62 7.43
N SER A 52 35.30 40.30 7.03
CA SER A 52 35.26 41.50 6.20
C SER A 52 35.97 41.19 4.88
N THR A 53 35.59 41.93 3.82
CA THR A 53 36.05 41.87 2.41
C THR A 53 35.57 40.66 1.59
N SER A 54 35.03 40.78 0.38
CA SER A 54 34.91 41.92 -0.55
C SER A 54 33.91 41.56 -1.65
N SER A 55 33.00 42.47 -1.95
CA SER A 55 32.10 42.44 -3.11
C SER A 55 32.83 43.01 -4.32
N SER A 56 33.01 42.22 -5.37
CA SER A 56 33.37 42.71 -6.71
C SER A 56 32.15 42.60 -7.63
N SER A 57 31.63 43.76 -8.03
CA SER A 57 30.71 43.94 -9.15
C SER A 57 31.34 43.49 -10.48
N THR A 58 30.52 42.94 -11.39
CA THR A 58 30.49 43.32 -12.80
C THR A 58 29.19 42.85 -13.47
N ALA A 59 28.84 43.56 -14.54
CA ALA A 59 27.53 43.84 -15.11
C ALA A 59 26.79 42.69 -15.84
N PRO A 60 25.49 42.88 -16.16
CA PRO A 60 24.67 41.92 -16.90
C PRO A 60 24.87 42.08 -18.41
N THR A 61 24.77 40.98 -19.15
CA THR A 61 24.62 41.02 -20.61
C THR A 61 23.39 40.22 -21.00
N THR A 62 22.44 40.94 -21.60
CA THR A 62 21.26 40.48 -22.31
C THR A 62 21.65 39.53 -23.43
N THR A 63 20.99 38.37 -23.52
CA THR A 63 20.90 37.63 -24.78
C THR A 63 19.52 36.98 -24.88
N THR A 64 18.73 37.59 -25.75
CA THR A 64 17.57 37.08 -26.46
C THR A 64 17.78 35.63 -26.92
N TYR A 65 16.91 34.71 -26.51
CA TYR A 65 16.61 33.53 -27.32
C TYR A 65 15.20 32.98 -27.00
N SER A 66 14.61 32.46 -28.05
CA SER A 66 13.19 32.26 -28.34
C SER A 66 12.53 31.04 -27.71
N HIS A 67 11.22 31.19 -27.47
CA HIS A 67 10.12 30.20 -27.53
C HIS A 67 10.42 29.00 -28.48
N PRO A 68 10.01 27.74 -28.18
CA PRO A 68 8.60 27.33 -28.06
C PRO A 68 8.30 26.49 -26.80
N GLU A 69 7.20 26.70 -26.07
CA GLU A 69 5.79 26.44 -26.38
C GLU A 69 5.30 25.28 -25.51
N SER A 70 4.25 25.62 -24.78
CA SER A 70 3.50 24.87 -23.79
C SER A 70 2.81 23.64 -24.37
N ASP A 71 3.07 22.45 -23.81
CA ASP A 71 2.24 21.28 -24.13
C ASP A 71 2.16 20.21 -23.01
N ALA A 72 1.83 20.61 -21.79
CA ALA A 72 1.65 19.65 -20.69
C ALA A 72 0.46 19.94 -19.75
N ALA A 73 -0.51 20.75 -20.18
CA ALA A 73 -1.64 21.16 -19.33
C ALA A 73 -3.01 20.97 -20.00
N VAL A 74 -3.23 19.90 -20.79
CA VAL A 74 -4.59 19.51 -21.21
C VAL A 74 -4.72 17.99 -21.30
N ARG A 75 -4.77 17.31 -20.15
CA ARG A 75 -5.42 15.98 -20.08
C ARG A 75 -6.76 16.11 -19.38
N ARG A 76 -7.69 16.66 -20.16
CA ARG A 76 -9.13 16.64 -19.92
C ARG A 76 -9.57 15.22 -19.57
N ARG A 77 -10.39 15.14 -18.51
CA ARG A 77 -11.27 14.02 -18.20
C ARG A 77 -12.06 13.64 -19.46
N THR A 78 -11.78 12.48 -20.03
CA THR A 78 -12.67 11.84 -21.00
C THR A 78 -13.39 10.71 -20.27
N TYR A 79 -14.65 10.96 -19.93
CA TYR A 79 -15.57 9.91 -19.50
C TYR A 79 -15.90 9.06 -20.71
N ASN A 80 -15.32 7.87 -20.79
CA ASN A 80 -15.75 6.85 -21.74
C ASN A 80 -17.01 6.18 -21.18
N SER A 81 -18.16 6.81 -21.40
CA SER A 81 -19.48 6.17 -21.27
C SER A 81 -19.93 5.79 -22.67
N SER A 82 -19.65 4.54 -23.07
CA SER A 82 -20.20 3.94 -24.28
C SER A 82 -21.04 2.73 -23.88
N SER A 83 -22.24 3.01 -23.37
CA SER A 83 -23.33 2.05 -23.34
C SER A 83 -23.74 1.74 -24.78
N LYS A 84 -23.25 0.61 -25.31
CA LYS A 84 -23.74 0.02 -26.56
C LYS A 84 -25.15 -0.53 -26.31
N TYR A 85 -26.16 0.28 -26.58
CA TYR A 85 -27.51 -0.23 -26.81
C TYR A 85 -27.57 -0.71 -28.27
N THR A 86 -27.78 -2.00 -28.46
CA THR A 86 -28.21 -2.58 -29.74
C THR A 86 -29.72 -2.40 -29.83
N PRO A 87 -30.26 -1.57 -30.74
CA PRO A 87 -31.69 -1.58 -31.00
C PRO A 87 -32.01 -2.83 -31.84
N THR A 88 -32.59 -3.84 -31.19
CA THR A 88 -33.24 -4.94 -31.90
C THR A 88 -34.47 -4.36 -32.59
N THR A 89 -34.42 -4.23 -33.91
CA THR A 89 -35.57 -3.95 -34.76
C THR A 89 -36.50 -5.15 -34.74
N ALA A 90 -37.38 -5.22 -33.75
CA ALA A 90 -38.61 -5.99 -33.84
C ALA A 90 -39.67 -5.05 -34.41
N THR A 91 -40.05 -5.29 -35.65
CA THR A 91 -41.26 -4.74 -36.29
C THR A 91 -42.48 -5.31 -35.59
N ASP A 92 -42.78 -4.81 -34.40
CA ASP A 92 -44.09 -4.98 -33.77
C ASP A 92 -44.86 -3.66 -33.92
N PRO A 93 -46.13 -3.69 -34.36
CA PRO A 93 -46.97 -2.51 -34.42
C PRO A 93 -47.09 -1.91 -33.02
N PHE A 94 -46.60 -0.68 -32.86
CA PHE A 94 -46.69 0.08 -31.62
C PHE A 94 -48.17 0.32 -31.31
N ASP A 95 -48.71 -0.45 -30.37
CA ASP A 95 -50.07 -0.26 -29.85
C ASP A 95 -50.04 0.81 -28.74
N PRO A 96 -50.55 2.03 -29.01
CA PRO A 96 -50.56 3.13 -28.04
C PRO A 96 -51.47 2.88 -26.83
N TYR A 97 -52.24 1.78 -26.80
CA TYR A 97 -53.11 1.40 -25.69
C TYR A 97 -52.58 0.22 -24.85
N SER A 98 -51.38 -0.31 -25.15
CA SER A 98 -50.76 -1.40 -24.36
C SER A 98 -50.33 -0.99 -22.95
N PHE A 99 -50.27 0.31 -22.67
CA PHE A 99 -49.92 0.87 -21.36
C PHE A 99 -51.16 1.14 -20.48
N ASN A 100 -52.08 0.16 -20.40
CA ASN A 100 -53.21 0.25 -19.50
C ASN A 100 -52.88 -0.48 -18.18
N PRO A 101 -52.55 0.23 -17.08
CA PRO A 101 -52.17 -0.38 -15.79
C PRO A 101 -53.33 -1.12 -15.10
N PHE A 102 -54.54 -1.09 -15.68
CA PHE A 102 -55.75 -1.72 -15.15
C PHE A 102 -56.28 -2.89 -15.99
N SER A 103 -55.54 -3.37 -17.01
CA SER A 103 -55.91 -4.59 -17.75
C SER A 103 -55.72 -5.85 -16.89
N THR A 104 -56.67 -6.05 -15.99
CA THR A 104 -56.85 -7.21 -15.12
C THR A 104 -57.71 -8.25 -15.83
N SER A 105 -57.12 -9.03 -16.74
CA SER A 105 -57.71 -10.32 -17.15
C SER A 105 -56.68 -11.21 -17.86
N SER A 106 -55.54 -11.46 -17.21
CA SER A 106 -54.81 -12.69 -17.53
C SER A 106 -55.51 -13.86 -16.84
N PRO A 107 -55.86 -14.95 -17.55
CA PRO A 107 -56.40 -16.15 -16.92
C PRO A 107 -55.38 -16.68 -15.89
N PRO A 108 -55.84 -17.22 -14.74
CA PRO A 108 -54.95 -17.75 -13.73
C PRO A 108 -54.21 -18.96 -14.31
N LEU A 109 -52.94 -18.75 -14.67
CA LEU A 109 -52.02 -19.85 -14.94
C LEU A 109 -51.96 -20.72 -13.66
N PRO A 110 -51.99 -22.06 -13.78
CA PRO A 110 -51.87 -22.94 -12.64
C PRO A 110 -50.55 -22.62 -11.92
N ALA A 111 -50.66 -22.31 -10.62
CA ALA A 111 -49.51 -21.97 -9.79
C ALA A 111 -48.45 -23.08 -9.93
N PRO A 112 -47.20 -22.75 -10.32
CA PRO A 112 -46.13 -23.73 -10.38
C PRO A 112 -45.97 -24.32 -8.98
N ILE A 113 -46.12 -25.64 -8.90
CA ILE A 113 -45.97 -26.43 -7.68
C ILE A 113 -44.61 -26.05 -7.07
N PRO A 114 -44.55 -25.63 -5.78
CA PRO A 114 -43.30 -25.26 -5.14
C PRO A 114 -42.39 -26.50 -5.11
N THR A 115 -41.45 -26.56 -6.05
CA THR A 115 -40.40 -27.58 -6.02
C THR A 115 -39.65 -27.43 -4.71
N PRO A 116 -39.41 -28.51 -3.95
CA PRO A 116 -38.69 -28.43 -2.69
C PRO A 116 -37.35 -27.72 -2.91
N PRO A 117 -36.95 -26.81 -1.98
CA PRO A 117 -35.74 -26.03 -2.14
C PRO A 117 -34.56 -26.99 -2.30
N LYS A 118 -33.96 -26.98 -3.49
CA LYS A 118 -32.74 -27.73 -3.78
C LYS A 118 -31.73 -27.38 -2.69
N PRO A 119 -31.12 -28.36 -1.99
CA PRO A 119 -30.16 -28.07 -0.93
C PRO A 119 -29.10 -27.14 -1.50
N ALA A 120 -29.06 -25.91 -0.97
CA ALA A 120 -28.14 -24.89 -1.43
C ALA A 120 -26.73 -25.44 -1.27
N ALA A 121 -25.98 -25.49 -2.37
CA ALA A 121 -24.58 -25.90 -2.31
C ALA A 121 -23.85 -25.07 -1.25
N PRO A 122 -22.90 -25.65 -0.51
CA PRO A 122 -22.13 -24.92 0.49
C PRO A 122 -21.55 -23.67 -0.15
N ARG A 123 -21.94 -22.51 0.39
CA ARG A 123 -21.59 -21.21 -0.16
C ARG A 123 -20.07 -21.04 -0.09
N ASP A 124 -19.43 -20.79 -1.22
CA ASP A 124 -17.98 -20.60 -1.27
C ASP A 124 -17.60 -19.30 -0.54
N LEU A 125 -17.02 -19.45 0.65
CA LEU A 125 -16.60 -18.32 1.48
C LEU A 125 -15.43 -17.54 0.85
N SER A 126 -14.72 -18.13 -0.11
CA SER A 126 -13.56 -17.50 -0.75
C SER A 126 -13.95 -16.39 -1.74
N SER A 127 -15.17 -16.44 -2.30
CA SER A 127 -15.67 -15.44 -3.25
C SER A 127 -16.30 -14.22 -2.60
N LEU A 128 -16.45 -14.20 -1.27
CA LEU A 128 -17.08 -13.09 -0.55
C LEU A 128 -16.25 -11.81 -0.68
N SER A 129 -16.92 -10.68 -0.82
CA SER A 129 -16.29 -9.36 -0.75
C SER A 129 -15.80 -9.07 0.67
N PHE A 130 -14.92 -8.08 0.81
CA PHE A 130 -14.41 -7.69 2.13
C PHE A 130 -15.55 -7.25 3.07
N ALA A 131 -16.50 -6.46 2.58
CA ALA A 131 -17.64 -6.00 3.37
C ALA A 131 -18.52 -7.17 3.84
N GLU A 132 -18.78 -8.14 2.97
CA GLU A 132 -19.56 -9.35 3.32
C GLU A 132 -18.82 -10.26 4.31
N SER A 133 -17.48 -10.19 4.36
CA SER A 133 -16.68 -10.98 5.28
C SER A 133 -16.72 -10.45 6.72
N LEU A 134 -16.97 -9.15 6.94
CA LEU A 134 -16.86 -8.53 8.28
C LEU A 134 -17.74 -9.18 9.36
N PRO A 135 -19.04 -9.46 9.12
CA PRO A 135 -19.86 -10.12 10.14
C PRO A 135 -19.34 -11.52 10.50
N ILE A 136 -18.78 -12.23 9.52
CA ILE A 136 -18.20 -13.57 9.72
C ILE A 136 -16.86 -13.46 10.48
N LEU A 137 -16.04 -12.44 10.18
CA LEU A 137 -14.81 -12.21 10.92
C LEU A 137 -15.10 -11.89 12.40
N SER A 138 -16.17 -11.15 12.67
CA SER A 138 -16.61 -10.88 14.04
C SER A 138 -17.07 -12.13 14.80
N THR A 139 -17.57 -13.17 14.12
CA THR A 139 -17.89 -14.44 14.80
C THR A 139 -16.64 -15.29 14.99
N LEU A 140 -15.75 -15.31 13.99
CA LEU A 140 -14.47 -16.02 14.03
C LEU A 140 -13.50 -15.45 15.08
N SER A 141 -13.56 -14.17 15.39
CA SER A 141 -12.75 -13.57 16.46
C SER A 141 -13.08 -14.12 17.84
N SER A 142 -14.28 -14.67 18.05
CA SER A 142 -14.65 -15.33 19.30
C SER A 142 -14.09 -16.76 19.40
N ASP A 143 -13.63 -17.34 18.29
CA ASP A 143 -13.07 -18.69 18.25
C ASP A 143 -11.60 -18.72 18.71
N ARG A 144 -11.39 -19.03 19.99
CA ARG A 144 -10.05 -19.16 20.59
C ARG A 144 -9.17 -20.22 19.91
N THR A 145 -9.75 -21.24 19.27
CA THR A 145 -8.96 -22.28 18.60
C THR A 145 -8.35 -21.76 17.30
N LEU A 146 -9.11 -20.96 16.55
CA LEU A 146 -8.63 -20.24 15.37
C LEU A 146 -7.52 -19.25 15.76
N LEU A 147 -7.73 -18.42 16.80
CA LEU A 147 -6.74 -17.43 17.23
C LEU A 147 -5.42 -18.08 17.67
N LYS A 148 -5.48 -19.20 18.40
CA LYS A 148 -4.27 -19.99 18.74
C LYS A 148 -3.56 -20.53 17.50
N ARG A 149 -4.30 -20.91 16.46
CA ARG A 149 -3.70 -21.36 15.19
C ARG A 149 -3.06 -20.18 14.45
N LEU A 150 -3.72 -19.02 14.42
CA LEU A 150 -3.16 -17.79 13.84
C LEU A 150 -1.87 -17.36 14.54
N SER A 151 -1.81 -17.41 15.87
CA SER A 151 -0.59 -17.09 16.61
C SER A 151 0.54 -18.07 16.31
N ALA A 152 0.24 -19.36 16.20
CA ALA A 152 1.21 -20.37 15.77
C ALA A 152 1.74 -20.07 14.35
N LEU A 153 0.88 -19.78 13.38
CA LEU A 153 1.28 -19.43 12.02
C LEU A 153 2.15 -18.16 11.97
N ARG A 154 1.89 -17.17 12.84
CA ARG A 154 2.69 -15.94 12.98
C ARG A 154 4.06 -16.25 13.57
N THR A 155 4.14 -17.08 14.60
CA THR A 155 5.42 -17.51 15.19
C THR A 155 6.24 -18.30 14.17
N GLU A 156 5.62 -19.22 13.40
CA GLU A 156 6.29 -19.95 12.32
C GLU A 156 6.86 -19.01 11.26
N GLN A 157 6.11 -17.97 10.87
CA GLN A 157 6.59 -16.94 9.94
C GLN A 157 7.82 -16.22 10.50
N HIS A 158 7.73 -15.70 11.73
CA HIS A 158 8.85 -15.00 12.36
C HIS A 158 10.09 -15.91 12.50
N ASP A 159 9.91 -17.18 12.83
CA ASP A 159 11.00 -18.15 12.89
C ASP A 159 11.65 -18.38 11.53
N LEU A 160 10.85 -18.48 10.48
CA LEU A 160 11.35 -18.57 9.10
C LEU A 160 12.15 -17.31 8.73
N GLU A 161 11.63 -16.12 8.98
CA GLU A 161 12.32 -14.84 8.71
C GLU A 161 13.66 -14.76 9.43
N ARG A 162 13.70 -15.14 10.72
CA ARG A 162 14.92 -15.19 11.52
C ARG A 162 15.94 -16.14 10.92
N ARG A 163 15.52 -17.35 10.53
CA ARG A 163 16.39 -18.36 9.90
C ARG A 163 16.93 -17.88 8.55
N LEU A 164 16.09 -17.39 7.65
CA LEU A 164 16.50 -16.90 6.34
C LEU A 164 17.45 -15.70 6.45
N THR A 165 17.19 -14.78 7.38
CA THR A 165 18.08 -13.64 7.66
C THR A 165 19.44 -14.11 8.18
N LYS A 166 19.45 -15.08 9.10
CA LYS A 166 20.69 -15.66 9.63
C LYS A 166 21.50 -16.34 8.53
N ASP A 167 20.87 -17.18 7.72
CA ASP A 167 21.49 -17.90 6.62
C ASP A 167 22.10 -16.91 5.60
N TYR A 168 21.37 -15.85 5.25
CA TYR A 168 21.84 -14.83 4.32
C TYR A 168 23.02 -14.03 4.90
N ARG A 169 22.98 -13.66 6.19
CA ARG A 169 24.09 -12.98 6.87
C ARG A 169 25.35 -13.85 6.92
N GLN A 170 25.21 -15.14 7.20
CA GLN A 170 26.33 -16.09 7.22
C GLN A 170 26.97 -16.23 5.83
N PHE A 171 26.15 -16.29 4.79
CA PHE A 171 26.64 -16.26 3.41
C PHE A 171 27.39 -14.96 3.12
N ALA A 172 26.78 -13.80 3.38
CA ALA A 172 27.40 -12.50 3.14
C ALA A 172 28.76 -12.35 3.86
N ALA A 173 28.89 -12.85 5.09
CA ALA A 173 30.13 -12.80 5.85
C ALA A 173 31.25 -13.70 5.28
N THR A 174 30.90 -14.73 4.52
CA THR A 174 31.86 -15.70 3.95
C THR A 174 32.03 -15.56 2.44
N ALA A 175 31.14 -14.82 1.77
CA ALA A 175 31.08 -14.68 0.32
C ALA A 175 32.37 -14.12 -0.28
N ASP A 176 33.01 -13.16 0.39
CA ASP A 176 34.25 -12.55 -0.10
C ASP A 176 35.42 -13.53 -0.15
N LYS A 177 35.45 -14.48 0.80
CA LYS A 177 36.50 -15.51 0.89
C LYS A 177 36.22 -16.68 -0.06
N GLN A 178 34.96 -17.10 -0.14
CA GLN A 178 34.54 -18.25 -0.95
C GLN A 178 34.50 -17.93 -2.45
N TYR A 179 34.16 -16.68 -2.81
CA TYR A 179 34.03 -16.24 -4.19
C TYR A 179 34.91 -15.01 -4.44
N PRO A 180 36.22 -15.21 -4.71
CA PRO A 180 37.13 -14.12 -5.04
C PRO A 180 36.71 -13.37 -6.32
N GLN A 181 36.11 -14.08 -7.28
CA GLN A 181 35.61 -13.47 -8.51
C GLN A 181 34.27 -12.75 -8.27
N PRO A 182 34.17 -11.44 -8.60
CA PRO A 182 32.99 -10.64 -8.29
C PRO A 182 31.74 -11.06 -9.08
N ARG A 183 31.89 -11.62 -10.29
CA ARG A 183 30.76 -12.14 -11.09
C ARG A 183 30.15 -13.38 -10.44
N ALA A 184 30.97 -14.39 -10.14
CA ALA A 184 30.52 -15.61 -9.46
C ALA A 184 29.85 -15.32 -8.11
N ARG A 185 30.36 -14.32 -7.36
CA ARG A 185 29.73 -13.88 -6.11
C ARG A 185 28.32 -13.32 -6.32
N ARG A 186 28.12 -12.50 -7.35
CA ARG A 186 26.81 -11.93 -7.68
C ARG A 186 25.81 -13.00 -8.11
N ASP A 187 26.25 -13.94 -8.96
CA ASP A 187 25.39 -15.02 -9.45
C ASP A 187 24.93 -15.93 -8.30
N GLU A 188 25.84 -16.24 -7.37
CA GLU A 188 25.52 -17.02 -6.17
C GLU A 188 24.59 -16.28 -5.21
N ASP A 189 24.81 -14.97 -5.02
CA ASP A 189 23.94 -14.12 -4.22
C ASP A 189 22.52 -14.06 -4.82
N GLU A 190 22.40 -13.86 -6.13
CA GLU A 190 21.12 -13.86 -6.83
C GLU A 190 20.39 -15.20 -6.68
N ARG A 191 21.12 -16.32 -6.85
CA ARG A 191 20.57 -17.67 -6.64
C ARG A 191 19.99 -17.82 -5.23
N ARG A 192 20.74 -17.40 -4.21
CA ARG A 192 20.28 -17.47 -2.81
C ARG A 192 19.09 -16.58 -2.52
N ARG A 193 19.05 -15.37 -3.08
CA ARG A 193 17.87 -14.49 -2.95
C ARG A 193 16.62 -15.13 -3.56
N LYS A 194 16.73 -15.76 -4.74
CA LYS A 194 15.63 -16.52 -5.35
C LYS A 194 15.19 -17.69 -4.47
N ASP A 195 16.13 -18.42 -3.88
CA ASP A 195 15.81 -19.52 -2.96
C ASP A 195 15.11 -19.04 -1.68
N ILE A 196 15.54 -17.90 -1.12
CA ILE A 196 14.89 -17.25 0.04
C ILE A 196 13.45 -16.88 -0.31
N LEU A 197 13.23 -16.22 -1.46
CA LEU A 197 11.89 -15.87 -1.93
C LEU A 197 11.02 -17.11 -2.15
N ARG A 198 11.57 -18.18 -2.74
CA ARG A 198 10.84 -19.43 -2.94
C ARG A 198 10.41 -20.06 -1.61
N ARG A 199 11.26 -20.06 -0.59
CA ARG A 199 10.93 -20.57 0.75
C ARG A 199 9.88 -19.71 1.43
N TRP A 200 9.98 -18.39 1.26
CA TRP A 200 8.99 -17.43 1.73
C TRP A 200 7.61 -17.68 1.10
N ASP A 201 7.56 -17.78 -0.23
CA ASP A 201 6.32 -18.04 -0.98
C ASP A 201 5.68 -19.37 -0.57
N ALA A 202 6.49 -20.41 -0.34
CA ALA A 202 5.99 -21.70 0.16
C ALA A 202 5.36 -21.57 1.56
N CYS A 203 5.95 -20.76 2.45
CA CYS A 203 5.38 -20.48 3.77
C CYS A 203 4.03 -19.76 3.66
N VAL A 204 3.97 -18.69 2.84
CA VAL A 204 2.73 -17.93 2.60
C VAL A 204 1.64 -18.82 2.00
N LYS A 205 1.99 -19.68 1.02
CA LYS A 205 1.05 -20.63 0.42
C LYS A 205 0.48 -21.60 1.47
N ARG A 206 1.33 -22.15 2.34
CA ARG A 206 0.90 -23.02 3.44
C ARG A 206 -0.04 -22.29 4.41
N GLN A 207 0.28 -21.04 4.76
CA GLN A 207 -0.58 -20.21 5.60
C GLN A 207 -1.94 -19.96 4.96
N GLN A 208 -1.99 -19.62 3.65
CA GLN A 208 -3.24 -19.45 2.92
C GLN A 208 -4.07 -20.75 2.90
N GLU A 209 -3.43 -21.91 2.73
CA GLU A 209 -4.09 -23.23 2.77
C GLU A 209 -4.70 -23.51 4.15
N GLU A 210 -3.96 -23.25 5.22
CA GLU A 210 -4.42 -23.43 6.60
C GLU A 210 -5.57 -22.48 6.96
N LEU A 211 -5.48 -21.20 6.57
CA LEU A 211 -6.56 -20.23 6.79
C LEU A 211 -7.83 -20.59 6.00
N ARG A 212 -7.66 -21.03 4.75
CA ARG A 212 -8.78 -21.55 3.95
C ARG A 212 -9.40 -22.78 4.63
N ARG A 213 -8.57 -23.70 5.13
CA ARG A 213 -9.03 -24.90 5.86
C ARG A 213 -9.75 -24.54 7.16
N ALA A 214 -9.36 -23.45 7.81
CA ALA A 214 -10.03 -22.93 9.00
C ALA A 214 -11.32 -22.15 8.68
N GLY A 215 -11.72 -22.04 7.41
CA GLY A 215 -12.96 -21.40 7.00
C GLY A 215 -12.92 -19.87 7.01
N VAL A 216 -11.72 -19.27 6.99
CA VAL A 216 -11.60 -17.81 6.97
C VAL A 216 -12.12 -17.27 5.62
N PRO A 217 -13.11 -16.37 5.62
CA PRO A 217 -13.72 -15.85 4.40
C PRO A 217 -12.71 -15.04 3.58
N GLY A 218 -12.87 -15.05 2.26
CA GLY A 218 -12.02 -14.30 1.33
C GLY A 218 -10.58 -14.82 1.20
N ILE A 219 -10.20 -15.91 1.88
CA ILE A 219 -8.89 -16.53 1.72
C ILE A 219 -8.94 -17.61 0.62
N ARG A 220 -8.05 -17.46 -0.36
CA ARG A 220 -7.80 -18.43 -1.42
C ARG A 220 -6.31 -18.51 -1.72
N VAL A 221 -5.84 -19.70 -2.10
CA VAL A 221 -4.45 -19.89 -2.49
C VAL A 221 -4.23 -19.20 -3.82
N THR A 222 -3.52 -18.07 -3.80
CA THR A 222 -3.37 -17.20 -4.98
C THR A 222 -2.06 -16.43 -4.91
N SER A 223 -1.51 -16.14 -6.09
CA SER A 223 -0.36 -15.25 -6.29
C SER A 223 -0.79 -13.89 -6.85
N GLU A 224 -2.08 -13.65 -7.07
CA GLU A 224 -2.58 -12.38 -7.61
C GLU A 224 -2.45 -11.27 -6.57
N LYS A 225 -1.69 -10.21 -6.91
CA LYS A 225 -1.42 -9.09 -6.01
C LYS A 225 -2.69 -8.48 -5.39
N ARG A 226 -3.73 -8.25 -6.21
CA ARG A 226 -4.99 -7.64 -5.75
C ARG A 226 -5.68 -8.48 -4.69
N GLU A 227 -5.70 -9.80 -4.88
CA GLU A 227 -6.30 -10.70 -3.92
C GLU A 227 -5.43 -10.85 -2.67
N CYS A 228 -4.11 -10.94 -2.81
CA CYS A 228 -3.20 -10.94 -1.66
C CYS A 228 -3.36 -9.67 -0.80
N ASP A 229 -3.59 -8.50 -1.41
CA ASP A 229 -3.85 -7.26 -0.68
C ASP A 229 -5.18 -7.30 0.08
N LYS A 230 -6.22 -7.90 -0.50
CA LYS A 230 -7.50 -8.15 0.20
C LYS A 230 -7.32 -9.12 1.37
N GLN A 231 -6.61 -10.23 1.17
CA GLN A 231 -6.32 -11.21 2.22
C GLN A 231 -5.50 -10.60 3.34
N ARG A 232 -4.51 -9.75 3.02
CA ARG A 232 -3.73 -9.00 4.01
C ARG A 232 -4.62 -8.11 4.89
N ARG A 233 -5.64 -7.46 4.32
CA ARG A 233 -6.60 -6.67 5.12
C ARG A 233 -7.41 -7.54 6.07
N ILE A 234 -7.91 -8.69 5.58
CA ILE A 234 -8.68 -9.65 6.39
C ILE A 234 -7.84 -10.19 7.55
N VAL A 235 -6.61 -10.64 7.26
CA VAL A 235 -5.67 -11.13 8.28
C VAL A 235 -5.27 -10.00 9.24
N GLY A 236 -5.12 -8.76 8.75
CA GLY A 236 -4.83 -7.60 9.57
C GLY A 236 -5.92 -7.34 10.62
N VAL A 237 -7.20 -7.40 10.22
CA VAL A 237 -8.34 -7.28 11.16
C VAL A 237 -8.31 -8.41 12.18
N LEU A 238 -8.10 -9.66 11.74
CA LEU A 238 -8.02 -10.80 12.67
C LEU A 238 -6.86 -10.66 13.65
N ALA A 239 -5.71 -10.14 13.20
CA ALA A 239 -4.55 -9.90 14.06
C ALA A 239 -4.81 -8.79 15.08
N GLU A 240 -5.44 -7.69 14.68
CA GLU A 240 -5.83 -6.60 15.59
C GLU A 240 -6.78 -7.10 16.68
N MET A 241 -7.78 -7.91 16.31
CA MET A 241 -8.71 -8.53 17.27
C MET A 241 -8.05 -9.56 18.19
N MET A 242 -6.93 -10.16 17.79
CA MET A 242 -6.13 -11.03 18.68
C MET A 242 -5.41 -10.20 19.75
N ASP A 243 -4.84 -9.06 19.34
CA ASP A 243 -4.05 -8.20 20.22
C ASP A 243 -4.94 -7.42 21.21
N GLU A 244 -6.23 -7.17 20.90
CA GLU A 244 -7.20 -6.56 21.82
C GLU A 244 -7.70 -7.50 22.94
N GLY A 245 -7.49 -8.81 22.78
CA GLY A 245 -8.04 -9.84 23.67
C GLY A 245 -7.08 -10.38 24.74
N GLU A 246 -5.85 -9.87 24.79
CA GLU A 246 -4.84 -10.10 25.85
C GLU A 246 -4.80 -8.95 26.85
#